data_AF-A0A496ABB5-F1
#
_entry.id   AF-A0A496ABB5-F1
#
_cell.length_a   1.000
_cell.length_b   1.000
_cell.length_c   1.000
_cell.angle_alpha   90.00
_cell.angle_beta   90.00
_cell.angle_gamma   90.00
#
_symmetry.space_group_name_H-M   'P 1'
#
loop_
_entity.id
_entity.type
_entity.pdbx_description
1 polymer ?
#
loop_
_entity_poly.entity_id
_entity_poly.type
_entity_poly.pdbx_seq_one_letter_code
_entity_poly.pdbx_strand_id
1 'polypeptide(L)' 'MIHALLDTNVVLEALLDRTPWNIQANAIWQAQLDKQFVAYVTATTLTDIFCRYGGLEKA' A
#
# COMPACT_ATOMS: atom_id res chain seq x y z
N MET A 1 -19.11 0.54 9.68
CA MET A 1 -17.97 -0.04 8.95
C MET A 1 -16.73 0.71 9.40
N ILE A 2 -15.58 0.05 9.52
CA ILE A 2 -14.32 0.72 9.93
C ILE A 2 -13.71 1.40 8.70
N HIS A 3 -13.18 2.61 8.88
CA HIS A 3 -12.49 3.37 7.84
C HIS A 3 -11.04 3.56 8.29
N ALA A 4 -10.09 3.26 7.41
CA ALA A 4 -8.67 3.36 7.72
C ALA A 4 -7.91 4.08 6.60
N LEU A 5 -7.00 4.97 6.98
CA LEU A 5 -6.02 5.56 6.07
C LEU A 5 -4.77 4.68 6.10
N LEU A 6 -4.41 4.09 4.97
CA LEU A 6 -3.20 3.30 4.82
C LEU A 6 -2.03 4.23 4.47
N ASP A 7 -0.95 4.12 5.24
CA ASP A 7 0.30 4.81 4.94
C ASP A 7 0.93 4.26 3.66
N THR A 8 1.70 5.10 2.97
CA THR A 8 2.41 4.74 1.73
C THR A 8 3.26 3.47 1.90
N ASN A 9 3.91 3.27 3.04
CA ASN A 9 4.74 2.08 3.23
C ASN A 9 3.89 0.80 3.24
N VAL A 10 2.74 0.77 3.93
CA VAL A 10 1.86 -0.42 3.93
C VAL A 10 1.42 -0.79 2.52
N VAL A 11 1.09 0.22 1.71
CA VAL A 11 0.71 0.02 0.31
C VAL A 11 1.91 -0.52 -0.50
N LEU A 12 3.09 0.05 -0.32
CA LEU A 12 4.31 -0.39 -1.01
C LEU A 12 4.72 -1.82 -0.64
N GLU A 13 4.68 -2.19 0.63
CA GLU A 13 5.04 -3.53 1.07
C GLU A 13 4.09 -4.58 0.46
N ALA A 14 2.80 -4.27 0.31
CA ALA A 14 1.84 -5.14 -0.36
C ALA A 14 2.02 -5.19 -1.89
N LEU A 15 2.30 -4.05 -2.53
CA LEU A 15 2.46 -3.97 -3.99
C LEU A 15 3.79 -4.55 -4.49
N LEU A 16 4.87 -4.40 -3.72
CA LEU A 16 6.24 -4.75 -4.12
C LEU A 16 6.76 -6.02 -3.43
N ASP A 17 5.95 -6.66 -2.58
CA ASP A 17 6.32 -7.85 -1.80
C ASP A 17 7.62 -7.67 -0.99
N ARG A 18 7.78 -6.49 -0.37
CA ARG A 18 9.01 -6.13 0.35
C ARG A 18 9.06 -6.76 1.74
N THR A 19 10.18 -7.41 2.04
CA THR A 19 10.45 -7.96 3.37
C THR A 19 10.93 -6.87 4.32
N PRO A 20 10.64 -6.97 5.63
CA PRO A 20 10.04 -8.12 6.32
C PRO A 20 8.52 -8.04 6.53
N TRP A 21 7.86 -6.96 6.09
CA TRP A 21 6.47 -6.70 6.44
C TRP A 21 5.45 -7.07 5.36
N ASN A 22 5.88 -7.60 4.23
CA ASN A 22 5.01 -8.05 3.14
C ASN A 22 3.86 -8.95 3.61
N ILE A 23 4.11 -9.87 4.55
CA ILE A 23 3.06 -10.77 5.05
C ILE A 23 1.94 -9.98 5.74
N GLN A 24 2.29 -9.04 6.62
CA GLN A 24 1.32 -8.22 7.34
C GLN A 24 0.64 -7.22 6.41
N ALA A 25 1.38 -6.61 5.48
CA ALA A 25 0.83 -5.69 4.49
C ALA A 25 -0.17 -6.40 3.56
N ASN A 26 0.14 -7.61 3.10
CA ASN A 26 -0.77 -8.43 2.32
C ASN A 26 -2.01 -8.83 3.11
N ALA A 27 -1.89 -9.13 4.41
CA ALA A 27 -3.05 -9.41 5.25
C ALA A 27 -3.98 -8.20 5.38
N ILE A 28 -3.43 -6.98 5.54
CA ILE A 28 -4.21 -5.73 5.53
C ILE A 28 -4.89 -5.52 4.17
N TRP A 29 -4.17 -5.80 3.08
CA TRP A 29 -4.70 -5.69 1.72
C TRP A 29 -5.84 -6.68 1.45
N GLN A 30 -5.72 -7.93 1.88
CA GLN A 30 -6.80 -8.91 1.76
C GLN A 30 -8.02 -8.53 2.62
N ALA A 31 -7.80 -8.04 3.84
CA ALA A 31 -8.89 -7.60 4.71
C ALA A 31 -9.75 -6.48 4.10
N GLN A 32 -9.16 -5.55 3.32
CA GLN A 32 -9.99 -4.58 2.58
C GLN A 32 -10.77 -5.24 1.44
N LEU A 33 -10.15 -6.18 0.70
CA LEU A 33 -10.81 -6.87 -0.42
C LEU A 33 -12.01 -7.69 0.07
N ASP A 34 -11.86 -8.29 1.25
CA ASP A 34 -12.92 -9.00 2.00
C ASP A 34 -13.95 -8.06 2.64
N LYS A 35 -13.85 -6.75 2.40
CA LYS A 35 -14.75 -5.70 2.88
C LYS A 35 -14.85 -5.62 4.41
N GLN A 36 -13.80 -6.04 5.12
CA GLN A 36 -13.73 -5.93 6.59
C GLN A 36 -13.59 -4.46 7.03
N PHE A 37 -12.98 -3.62 6.19
CA PHE A 37 -12.91 -2.17 6.36
C PHE A 37 -12.78 -1.46 5.00
N VAL A 38 -12.97 -0.13 5.00
CA VAL A 38 -12.72 0.71 3.82
C VAL A 38 -11.35 1.35 3.93
N ALA A 39 -10.48 1.07 2.97
CA ALA A 39 -9.15 1.65 2.88
C ALA A 39 -9.17 2.97 2.11
N TYR A 40 -8.44 3.96 2.62
CA TYR A 40 -8.13 5.21 1.95
C TYR A 40 -6.61 5.37 1.87
N VAL A 41 -6.17 6.17 0.91
CA VAL A 41 -4.79 6.67 0.83
C VAL A 41 -4.85 8.18 0.57
N THR A 42 -3.80 8.91 0.95
CA THR A 42 -3.72 10.32 0.56
C THR A 42 -3.36 10.43 -0.91
N ALA A 43 -3.69 11.56 -1.54
CA ALA A 43 -3.22 11.83 -2.90
C ALA A 43 -1.68 11.82 -3.00
N THR A 44 -0.98 12.20 -1.92
CA THR A 44 0.48 12.17 -1.85
C THR A 44 1.05 10.76 -1.86
N THR A 45 0.32 9.74 -1.38
CA THR A 45 0.75 8.34 -1.47
C THR A 45 0.98 7.90 -2.92
N LEU A 46 0.11 8.32 -3.85
CA LEU A 46 0.28 8.00 -5.28
C LEU A 46 1.55 8.65 -5.85
N THR A 47 1.78 9.93 -5.52
CA THR A 47 2.99 10.65 -5.94
C THR A 47 4.25 10.05 -5.32
N ASP A 48 4.21 9.66 -4.05
CA ASP A 48 5.33 9.02 -3.36
C ASP A 48 5.69 7.67 -3.99
N ILE A 49 4.70 6.84 -4.32
CA ILE A 49 4.91 5.58 -5.03
C ILE A 49 5.57 5.86 -6.39
N PHE A 50 5.02 6.80 -7.17
CA PHE A 50 5.54 7.13 -8.50
C PHE A 50 6.96 7.73 -8.45
N CYS A 51 7.23 8.68 -7.55
CA CYS A 51 8.56 9.29 -7.46
C CYS A 51 9.62 8.33 -6.92
N ARG A 52 9.27 7.44 -5.98
CA ARG A 52 10.23 6.50 -5.37
C ARG A 52 10.49 5.27 -6.24
N TYR A 53 9.48 4.79 -6.98
CA TYR A 53 9.56 3.52 -7.71
C TYR A 53 9.25 3.62 -9.21
N GLY A 54 8.47 4.62 -9.64
CA GLY A 54 8.23 4.88 -11.07
C GLY A 54 9.45 5.45 -11.83
N GLY A 55 10.49 5.86 -11.11
CA GLY A 55 11.79 6.23 -11.69
C GLY A 55 12.68 5.03 -12.08
N LEU A 56 12.36 3.81 -11.64
CA LEU A 56 13.18 2.62 -11.88
C LEU A 56 12.93 1.94 -13.24
N GLU A 57 11.92 2.33 -14.00
CA GLU A 57 11.73 1.85 -15.38
C GLU A 57 12.65 2.57 -16.40
N LYS A 58 13.45 3.56 -15.98
CA LYS A 58 14.31 4.36 -16.87
C LYS A 58 15.81 4.34 -16.52
N ALA A 59 16.26 3.42 -15.67
CA ALA A 59 17.67 3.26 -15.33
C ALA A 59 18.23 1.91 -15.80
#